data_AF-A0A3B3SLQ5-F1
#
_entry.id   AF-A0A3B3SLQ5-F1
#
_cell.length_a   1.000
_cell.length_b   1.000
_cell.length_c   1.000
_cell.angle_alpha   90.00
_cell.angle_beta   90.00
_cell.angle_gamma   90.00
#
_symmetry.space_group_name_H-M   'P 1'
#
loop_
_entity.id
_entity.type
_entity.pdbx_description
1 polymer ?
#
loop_
_entity_poly.entity_id
_entity_poly.type
_entity_poly.pdbx_seq_one_letter_code
_entity_poly.pdbx_strand_id
1 'polypeptide(L)'
;MVKYFFNETDIKSAWDHVVCAFWQRYPNPFSAHVLTEDVVYREVTPDHRLLSRRLLTKTNRLPRWAERFFPAHLSRSVYVVEDSVLDPVSRTMTTFTWNLNHTTLMTVEERCMFQENQERPAWTKLTREAWIFSGVYGFSRAIQEFGLARFKSNQTKAMKGLEHALSNLQGESPQWLHRDAVKEASGKAKGAALAATETAKNLASAATPKKSQQFV
;
A
#
# COMPACT_ATOMS: atom_id res chain seq x y z
N MET A 1 16.77 -14.04 -16.58
CA MET A 1 15.98 -14.88 -15.65
C MET A 1 14.87 -14.02 -15.06
N VAL A 2 13.65 -14.53 -15.04
CA VAL A 2 12.43 -13.80 -14.60
C VAL A 2 11.97 -14.43 -13.30
N LYS A 3 11.52 -13.62 -12.34
CA LYS A 3 10.88 -14.15 -11.13
C LYS A 3 9.36 -14.03 -11.26
N TYR A 4 8.69 -15.17 -11.26
CA TYR A 4 7.24 -15.27 -11.36
C TYR A 4 6.60 -15.37 -9.98
N PHE A 5 5.45 -14.72 -9.82
CA PHE A 5 4.59 -14.82 -8.65
C PHE A 5 3.16 -15.08 -9.11
N PHE A 6 2.45 -15.93 -8.36
CA PHE A 6 1.04 -16.24 -8.56
C PHE A 6 0.33 -16.28 -7.20
N ASN A 7 -0.89 -15.75 -7.14
CA ASN A 7 -1.77 -15.82 -5.98
C ASN A 7 -3.24 -15.77 -6.43
N GLU A 8 -4.08 -16.58 -5.80
CA GLU A 8 -5.53 -16.47 -5.89
C GLU A 8 -6.13 -16.19 -4.52
N THR A 9 -7.09 -15.28 -4.45
CA THR A 9 -7.76 -14.93 -3.21
C THR A 9 -9.21 -14.54 -3.49
N ASP A 10 -10.12 -14.94 -2.61
CA ASP A 10 -11.51 -14.50 -2.66
C ASP A 10 -11.70 -13.19 -1.87
N ILE A 11 -12.35 -12.21 -2.49
CA ILE A 11 -12.82 -10.98 -1.86
C ILE A 11 -14.28 -11.19 -1.47
N LYS A 12 -14.61 -11.00 -0.19
CA LYS A 12 -15.96 -11.20 0.35
C LYS A 12 -16.89 -10.04 0.04
N SER A 13 -16.99 -9.66 -1.23
CA SER A 13 -17.86 -8.62 -1.74
C SER A 13 -18.22 -8.92 -3.19
N ALA A 14 -19.42 -8.50 -3.59
CA ALA A 14 -19.91 -8.71 -4.94
C ALA A 14 -19.05 -7.96 -5.97
N TRP A 15 -18.97 -8.49 -7.18
CA TRP A 15 -18.03 -8.03 -8.21
C TRP A 15 -18.23 -6.57 -8.60
N ASP A 16 -19.48 -6.12 -8.69
CA ASP A 16 -19.86 -4.73 -8.94
C ASP A 16 -19.28 -3.77 -7.90
N HIS A 17 -19.40 -4.10 -6.61
CA HIS A 17 -18.81 -3.31 -5.53
C HIS A 17 -17.27 -3.29 -5.61
N VAL A 18 -16.65 -4.43 -5.92
CA VAL A 18 -15.19 -4.54 -6.05
C VAL A 18 -14.67 -3.68 -7.19
N VAL A 19 -15.33 -3.69 -8.35
CA VAL A 19 -14.96 -2.86 -9.50
C VAL A 19 -15.14 -1.37 -9.19
N CYS A 20 -16.24 -0.98 -8.56
CA CYS A 20 -16.46 0.40 -8.12
C CYS A 20 -15.39 0.86 -7.12
N ALA A 21 -15.08 0.02 -6.12
CA ALA A 21 -14.04 0.29 -5.14
C ALA A 21 -12.66 0.39 -5.78
N PHE A 22 -12.37 -0.40 -6.80
CA PHE A 22 -11.08 -0.39 -7.49
C PHE A 22 -10.75 0.98 -8.10
N TRP A 23 -11.74 1.66 -8.70
CA TRP A 23 -11.57 3.00 -9.27
C TRP A 23 -11.52 4.12 -8.23
N GLN A 24 -11.96 3.85 -7.01
CA GLN A 24 -12.00 4.81 -5.90
C GLN A 24 -11.03 4.44 -4.77
N ARG A 25 -10.09 3.51 -5.03
CA ARG A 25 -9.20 2.99 -4.00
C ARG A 25 -8.19 4.01 -3.49
N TYR A 26 -7.98 5.11 -4.21
CA TYR A 26 -7.13 6.21 -3.77
C TYR A 26 -7.95 7.49 -3.58
N PRO A 27 -7.58 8.33 -2.59
CA PRO A 27 -6.55 8.09 -1.56
C PRO A 27 -7.01 7.07 -0.49
N ASN A 28 -6.06 6.37 0.16
CA ASN A 28 -6.34 5.53 1.33
C ASN A 28 -5.18 5.53 2.34
N PRO A 29 -5.41 5.24 3.64
CA PRO A 29 -4.38 5.26 4.68
C PRO A 29 -3.21 4.28 4.46
N PHE A 30 -3.42 3.20 3.72
CA PHE A 30 -2.42 2.15 3.48
C PHE A 30 -1.50 2.46 2.28
N SER A 31 -1.83 3.49 1.50
CA SER A 31 -1.21 3.80 0.22
C SER A 31 -0.71 5.24 0.12
N ALA A 32 -0.27 5.84 1.23
CA ALA A 32 0.30 7.20 1.28
C ALA A 32 1.51 7.43 0.34
N HIS A 33 2.09 6.36 -0.22
CA HIS A 33 3.16 6.45 -1.20
C HIS A 33 2.66 6.78 -2.62
N VAL A 34 1.36 6.65 -2.90
CA VAL A 34 0.74 7.07 -4.16
C VAL A 34 0.42 8.55 -4.05
N LEU A 35 1.01 9.35 -4.94
CA LEU A 35 0.94 10.81 -4.93
C LEU A 35 -0.14 11.35 -5.87
N THR A 36 -0.20 10.80 -7.09
CA THR A 36 -1.15 11.22 -8.12
C THR A 36 -1.72 10.00 -8.83
N GLU A 37 -2.91 10.17 -9.37
CA GLU A 37 -3.69 9.20 -10.11
C GLU A 37 -4.45 9.96 -11.20
N ASP A 38 -4.10 9.69 -12.45
CA ASP A 38 -4.65 10.40 -13.60
C ASP A 38 -5.21 9.38 -14.61
N VAL A 39 -6.40 9.63 -15.15
CA VAL A 39 -6.94 8.85 -16.28
C VAL A 39 -6.45 9.51 -17.56
N VAL A 40 -5.57 8.83 -18.28
CA VAL A 40 -4.97 9.37 -19.51
C VAL A 40 -5.73 8.95 -20.76
N TYR A 41 -6.50 7.87 -20.67
CA TYR A 41 -7.35 7.39 -21.75
C TYR A 41 -8.50 6.55 -21.19
N ARG A 42 -9.67 6.68 -21.79
CA ARG A 42 -10.85 5.88 -21.48
C ARG A 42 -11.78 5.84 -22.67
N GLU A 43 -12.21 4.63 -23.05
CA GLU A 43 -13.21 4.44 -24.09
C GLU A 43 -14.13 3.26 -23.77
N VAL A 44 -15.34 3.31 -24.33
CA VAL A 44 -16.23 2.15 -24.40
C VAL A 44 -16.14 1.61 -25.81
N THR A 45 -15.76 0.35 -25.95
CA THR A 45 -15.59 -0.31 -27.24
C THR A 45 -16.94 -0.71 -27.85
N PRO A 46 -16.99 -0.98 -29.17
CA PRO A 46 -18.21 -1.47 -29.82
C PRO A 46 -18.79 -2.76 -29.22
N ASP A 47 -17.95 -3.59 -28.60
CA ASP A 47 -18.36 -4.81 -27.87
C ASP A 47 -18.67 -4.56 -26.38
N HIS A 48 -18.97 -3.33 -26.01
CA HIS A 48 -19.43 -2.92 -24.67
C HIS A 48 -18.43 -3.15 -23.53
N ARG A 49 -17.12 -3.16 -23.82
CA ARG A 49 -16.07 -3.17 -22.79
C ARG A 49 -15.59 -1.77 -22.50
N LEU A 50 -15.25 -1.50 -21.24
CA LEU A 50 -14.62 -0.26 -20.85
C LEU A 50 -13.11 -0.47 -20.80
N LEU A 51 -12.39 0.20 -21.70
CA LEU A 51 -10.94 0.30 -21.66
C LEU A 51 -10.58 1.55 -20.86
N SER A 52 -9.62 1.44 -19.96
CA SER A 52 -9.04 2.61 -19.28
C SER A 52 -7.54 2.45 -19.12
N ARG A 53 -6.81 3.52 -19.38
CA ARG A 53 -5.40 3.67 -19.03
C ARG A 53 -5.26 4.77 -18.00
N ARG A 54 -4.55 4.46 -16.92
CA ARG A 54 -4.25 5.39 -15.84
C ARG A 54 -2.76 5.51 -15.64
N LEU A 55 -2.32 6.70 -15.25
CA LEU A 55 -0.96 7.00 -14.85
C LEU A 55 -0.97 7.29 -13.35
N LEU A 56 -0.10 6.60 -12.61
CA LEU A 56 0.08 6.79 -11.19
C LEU A 56 1.51 7.24 -10.91
N THR A 57 1.65 8.24 -10.05
CA THR A 57 2.95 8.64 -9.51
C THR A 57 3.10 8.12 -8.09
N LYS A 58 4.18 7.40 -7.82
CA LYS A 58 4.46 6.81 -6.50
C LYS A 58 5.82 7.24 -5.97
N THR A 59 5.97 7.38 -4.67
CA THR A 59 7.29 7.54 -4.05
C THR A 59 8.02 6.20 -3.97
N ASN A 60 9.27 6.16 -4.42
CA ASN A 60 10.20 5.06 -4.24
C ASN A 60 11.27 5.45 -3.24
N ARG A 61 11.33 4.74 -2.12
CA ARG A 61 12.58 4.63 -1.38
C ARG A 61 13.37 3.48 -1.96
N LEU A 62 14.57 3.79 -2.44
CA LEU A 62 15.53 2.77 -2.86
C LEU A 62 16.02 2.00 -1.62
N PRO A 63 16.39 0.72 -1.75
CA PRO A 63 17.15 0.04 -0.73
C PRO A 63 18.45 0.82 -0.41
N ARG A 64 18.89 0.83 0.85
CA ARG A 64 20.15 1.48 1.25
C ARG A 64 21.36 1.03 0.45
N TRP A 65 21.43 -0.26 0.07
CA TRP A 65 22.50 -0.76 -0.78
C TRP A 65 22.44 -0.13 -2.18
N ALA A 66 21.24 0.07 -2.72
CA ALA A 66 21.02 0.62 -4.05
C ALA A 66 21.34 2.13 -4.08
N GLU A 67 21.04 2.88 -3.01
CA GLU A 67 21.41 4.30 -2.88
C GLU A 67 22.92 4.56 -3.05
N ARG A 68 23.78 3.55 -2.80
CA ARG A 68 25.24 3.66 -2.99
C ARG A 68 25.69 3.48 -4.43
N PHE A 69 24.92 2.74 -5.24
CA PHE A 69 25.27 2.44 -6.64
C PHE A 69 24.49 3.31 -7.63
N PHE A 70 23.31 3.80 -7.26
CA PHE A 70 22.48 4.63 -8.11
C PHE A 70 22.62 6.11 -7.73
N PRO A 71 22.75 7.01 -8.71
CA PRO A 71 22.95 8.42 -8.43
C PRO A 71 21.83 9.04 -7.61
N ALA A 72 22.16 9.98 -6.70
CA ALA A 72 21.19 10.66 -5.84
C ALA A 72 20.12 11.48 -6.61
N HIS A 73 20.36 11.78 -7.89
CA HIS A 73 19.43 12.48 -8.77
C HIS A 73 18.42 11.57 -9.49
N LEU A 74 18.52 10.24 -9.31
CA LEU A 74 17.49 9.33 -9.81
C LEU A 74 16.17 9.70 -9.14
N SER A 75 15.16 10.05 -9.94
CA SER A 75 13.88 10.55 -9.43
C SER A 75 13.33 9.59 -8.37
N ARG A 76 13.05 10.14 -7.18
CA ARG A 76 12.36 9.42 -6.10
C ARG A 76 10.92 9.05 -6.49
N SER A 77 10.43 9.50 -7.63
CA SER A 77 9.13 9.15 -8.16
C SER A 77 9.22 7.98 -9.13
N VAL A 78 8.32 7.02 -8.99
CA VAL A 78 8.03 5.97 -9.97
C VAL A 78 6.77 6.35 -10.71
N TYR A 79 6.82 6.28 -12.03
CA TYR A 79 5.63 6.36 -12.86
C TYR A 79 5.16 4.94 -13.18
N VAL A 80 3.88 4.69 -12.95
CA VAL A 80 3.26 3.39 -13.14
C VAL A 80 2.07 3.57 -14.07
N VAL A 81 2.02 2.79 -15.14
CA VAL A 81 0.83 2.71 -16.00
C VAL A 81 -0.02 1.55 -15.53
N GLU A 82 -1.32 1.78 -15.48
CA GLU A 82 -2.35 0.77 -15.26
C GLU A 82 -3.31 0.78 -16.45
N ASP A 83 -3.27 -0.28 -17.23
CA ASP A 83 -4.29 -0.60 -18.23
C ASP A 83 -5.35 -1.49 -17.60
N SER A 84 -6.57 -1.33 -18.09
CA SER A 84 -7.71 -2.09 -17.60
C SER A 84 -8.74 -2.32 -18.69
N VAL A 85 -9.35 -3.50 -18.62
CA VAL A 85 -10.44 -3.93 -19.48
C VAL A 85 -11.54 -4.45 -18.57
N LEU A 86 -12.67 -3.78 -18.56
CA LEU A 86 -13.86 -4.18 -17.83
C LEU A 86 -14.90 -4.69 -18.84
N ASP A 87 -15.34 -5.93 -18.65
CA ASP A 87 -16.43 -6.53 -19.40
C ASP A 87 -17.62 -6.77 -18.45
N PRO A 88 -18.70 -5.98 -18.59
CA PRO A 88 -19.87 -6.10 -17.74
C PRO A 88 -20.72 -7.35 -18.04
N VAL A 89 -20.60 -7.94 -19.24
CA VAL A 89 -21.36 -9.12 -19.65
C VAL A 89 -20.75 -10.37 -19.02
N SER A 90 -19.43 -10.55 -19.13
CA SER A 90 -18.73 -11.67 -18.50
C SER A 90 -18.46 -11.46 -17.01
N ARG A 91 -18.76 -10.27 -16.47
CA ARG A 91 -18.44 -9.86 -15.08
C ARG A 91 -16.97 -10.08 -14.76
N THR A 92 -16.11 -9.58 -15.65
CA THR A 92 -14.66 -9.62 -15.49
C THR A 92 -14.03 -8.24 -15.60
N MET A 93 -13.04 -7.99 -14.76
CA MET A 93 -12.15 -6.84 -14.89
C MET A 93 -10.71 -7.33 -14.87
N THR A 94 -9.98 -7.11 -15.96
CA THR A 94 -8.57 -7.44 -16.04
C THR A 94 -7.77 -6.16 -16.02
N THR A 95 -6.69 -6.14 -15.24
CA THR A 95 -5.80 -4.99 -15.09
C THR A 95 -4.36 -5.43 -15.33
N PHE A 96 -3.61 -4.57 -16.00
CA PHE A 96 -2.19 -4.75 -16.30
C PHE A 96 -1.45 -3.52 -15.80
N THR A 97 -0.48 -3.72 -14.92
CA THR A 97 0.24 -2.64 -14.27
C THR A 97 1.74 -2.82 -14.44
N TRP A 98 2.45 -1.77 -14.86
CA TRP A 98 3.91 -1.81 -14.98
C TRP A 98 4.55 -0.45 -14.72
N ASN A 99 5.82 -0.44 -14.30
CA ASN A 99 6.59 0.79 -14.13
C ASN A 99 7.20 1.28 -15.45
N LEU A 100 7.09 2.59 -15.72
CA LEU A 100 7.65 3.23 -16.91
C LEU A 100 9.12 3.60 -16.74
N ASN A 101 9.50 4.07 -15.55
CA ASN A 101 10.88 4.44 -15.24
C ASN A 101 11.55 3.41 -14.32
N HIS A 102 12.87 3.53 -14.16
CA HIS A 102 13.71 2.61 -13.37
C HIS A 102 13.74 1.16 -13.88
N THR A 103 13.36 0.92 -15.14
CA THR A 103 13.30 -0.42 -15.76
C THR A 103 14.67 -1.11 -15.88
N THR A 104 15.76 -0.35 -15.98
CA THR A 104 17.13 -0.89 -15.93
C THR A 104 17.44 -1.58 -14.61
N LEU A 105 16.94 -1.02 -13.49
CA LEU A 105 17.06 -1.61 -12.16
C LEU A 105 16.11 -2.80 -12.04
N MET A 106 14.82 -2.53 -12.20
CA MET A 106 13.78 -3.52 -11.97
C MET A 106 12.52 -3.14 -12.73
N THR A 107 12.01 -4.08 -13.52
CA THR A 107 10.68 -4.01 -14.11
C THR A 107 9.77 -4.97 -13.36
N VAL A 108 8.61 -4.47 -12.93
CA VAL A 108 7.55 -5.26 -12.31
C VAL A 108 6.33 -5.11 -13.20
N GLU A 109 5.91 -6.22 -13.79
CA GLU A 109 4.66 -6.33 -14.51
C GLU A 109 3.69 -7.13 -13.66
N GLU A 110 2.48 -6.62 -13.45
CA GLU A 110 1.43 -7.26 -12.67
C GLU A 110 0.17 -7.39 -13.50
N ARG A 111 -0.44 -8.58 -13.49
CA ARG A 111 -1.76 -8.84 -14.03
C ARG A 111 -2.70 -9.21 -12.89
N CYS A 112 -3.81 -8.50 -12.75
CA CYS A 112 -4.89 -8.91 -11.84
C CYS A 112 -6.18 -9.12 -12.64
N MET A 113 -6.85 -10.24 -12.40
CA MET A 113 -8.16 -10.55 -12.94
C MET A 113 -9.16 -10.66 -11.78
N PHE A 114 -10.16 -9.78 -11.79
CA PHE A 114 -11.29 -9.80 -10.88
C PHE A 114 -12.48 -10.40 -11.62
N GLN A 115 -13.02 -11.49 -11.10
CA GLN A 115 -14.11 -12.22 -11.71
C GLN A 115 -15.14 -12.58 -10.66
N GLU A 116 -16.43 -12.50 -11.00
CA GLU A 116 -17.47 -13.02 -10.13
C GLU A 116 -17.26 -14.51 -9.84
N ASN A 117 -17.36 -14.91 -8.59
CA ASN A 117 -17.22 -16.31 -8.22
C ASN A 117 -18.51 -17.07 -8.58
N GLN A 118 -18.40 -18.09 -9.45
CA GLN A 118 -19.54 -18.87 -9.95
C GLN A 118 -20.25 -19.68 -8.85
N GLU A 119 -19.51 -20.15 -7.84
CA GLU A 119 -20.06 -20.91 -6.72
C GLU A 119 -20.67 -19.99 -5.65
N ARG A 120 -20.12 -18.78 -5.52
CA ARG A 120 -20.53 -17.77 -4.52
C ARG A 120 -20.65 -16.39 -5.17
N PRO A 121 -21.77 -16.04 -5.81
CA PRO A 121 -21.93 -14.76 -6.52
C PRO A 121 -21.75 -13.52 -5.65
N ALA A 122 -21.92 -13.64 -4.32
CA ALA A 122 -21.65 -12.57 -3.38
C ALA A 122 -20.14 -12.25 -3.22
N TRP A 123 -19.24 -13.07 -3.77
CA TRP A 123 -17.80 -12.98 -3.64
C TRP A 123 -17.14 -12.80 -5.01
N THR A 124 -15.98 -12.15 -5.00
CA THR A 124 -15.18 -11.92 -6.20
C THR A 124 -13.89 -12.70 -6.12
N LYS A 125 -13.61 -13.54 -7.11
CA LYS A 125 -12.32 -14.22 -7.25
C LYS A 125 -11.31 -13.23 -7.82
N LEU A 126 -10.19 -13.05 -7.12
CA LEU A 126 -9.04 -12.29 -7.59
C LEU A 126 -7.90 -13.26 -7.91
N THR A 127 -7.54 -13.36 -9.19
CA THR A 127 -6.32 -14.05 -9.65
C THR A 127 -5.26 -13.01 -9.96
N ARG A 128 -4.06 -13.18 -9.42
CA ARG A 128 -2.98 -12.21 -9.51
C ARG A 128 -1.67 -12.86 -9.90
N GLU A 129 -1.03 -12.28 -10.88
CA GLU A 129 0.25 -12.70 -11.41
C GLU A 129 1.22 -11.53 -11.46
N ALA A 130 2.49 -11.81 -11.25
CA ALA A 130 3.52 -10.82 -11.50
C ALA A 130 4.81 -11.42 -12.04
N TRP A 131 5.48 -10.62 -12.86
CA TRP A 131 6.76 -10.93 -13.45
C TRP A 131 7.75 -9.83 -13.08
N ILE A 132 8.83 -10.24 -12.40
CA ILE A 132 9.85 -9.34 -11.89
C ILE A 132 11.15 -9.60 -12.65
N PHE A 133 11.62 -8.56 -13.32
CA PHE A 133 12.81 -8.58 -14.16
C PHE A 133 13.83 -7.58 -13.62
N SER A 134 15.12 -7.85 -13.81
CA SER A 134 16.21 -6.94 -13.47
C SER A 134 17.30 -7.06 -14.52
N GLY A 135 17.69 -5.95 -15.14
CA GLY A 135 18.76 -5.89 -16.14
C GLY A 135 20.17 -5.82 -15.55
N VAL A 136 20.31 -5.66 -14.23
CA VAL A 136 21.61 -5.47 -13.58
C VAL A 136 22.41 -6.78 -13.55
N TYR A 137 23.51 -6.81 -14.31
CA TYR A 137 24.45 -7.93 -14.34
C TYR A 137 25.10 -8.17 -12.96
N GLY A 138 25.25 -9.44 -12.57
CA GLY A 138 25.85 -9.84 -11.28
C GLY A 138 24.95 -9.70 -10.05
N PHE A 139 23.95 -8.81 -10.06
CA PHE A 139 23.04 -8.58 -8.91
C PHE A 139 21.57 -8.93 -9.18
N SER A 140 21.25 -9.39 -10.40
CA SER A 140 19.87 -9.65 -10.83
C SER A 140 19.06 -10.50 -9.85
N ARG A 141 19.64 -11.59 -9.31
CA ARG A 141 18.96 -12.46 -8.35
C ARG A 141 18.62 -11.75 -7.04
N ALA A 142 19.56 -10.99 -6.46
CA ALA A 142 19.33 -10.27 -5.21
C ALA A 142 18.26 -9.17 -5.38
N ILE A 143 18.27 -8.48 -6.53
CA ILE A 143 17.27 -7.47 -6.88
C ILE A 143 15.89 -8.09 -7.06
N GLN A 144 15.80 -9.25 -7.72
CA GLN A 144 14.55 -9.97 -7.90
C GLN A 144 13.96 -10.48 -6.58
N GLU A 145 14.79 -10.98 -5.66
CA GLU A 145 14.33 -11.37 -4.31
C GLU A 145 13.80 -10.16 -3.54
N PHE A 146 14.53 -9.05 -3.57
CA PHE A 146 14.09 -7.80 -2.97
C PHE A 146 12.76 -7.31 -3.58
N GLY A 147 12.66 -7.33 -4.91
CA GLY A 147 11.48 -6.98 -5.67
C GLY A 147 10.28 -7.83 -5.27
N LEU A 148 10.46 -9.14 -5.18
CA LEU A 148 9.40 -10.07 -4.78
C LEU A 148 8.94 -9.83 -3.33
N ALA A 149 9.87 -9.66 -2.39
CA ALA A 149 9.53 -9.36 -0.99
C ALA A 149 8.74 -8.05 -0.87
N ARG A 150 9.16 -7.02 -1.60
CA ARG A 150 8.46 -5.74 -1.66
C ARG A 150 7.09 -5.85 -2.31
N PHE A 151 6.99 -6.62 -3.40
CA PHE A 151 5.73 -6.87 -4.09
C PHE A 151 4.70 -7.54 -3.19
N LYS A 152 5.08 -8.59 -2.44
CA LYS A 152 4.21 -9.23 -1.45
C LYS A 152 3.72 -8.24 -0.38
N SER A 153 4.60 -7.40 0.16
CA SER A 153 4.20 -6.37 1.13
C SER A 153 3.23 -5.35 0.53
N ASN A 154 3.45 -4.95 -0.72
CA ASN A 154 2.58 -4.02 -1.43
C ASN A 154 1.20 -4.62 -1.72
N GLN A 155 1.12 -5.92 -2.03
CA GLN A 155 -0.17 -6.60 -2.20
C GLN A 155 -1.03 -6.52 -0.95
N THR A 156 -0.46 -6.79 0.23
CA THR A 156 -1.20 -6.67 1.49
C THR A 156 -1.74 -5.25 1.70
N LYS A 157 -0.98 -4.22 1.34
CA LYS A 157 -1.45 -2.82 1.41
C LYS A 157 -2.52 -2.52 0.37
N ALA A 158 -2.39 -3.05 -0.84
CA ALA A 158 -3.36 -2.89 -1.92
C ALA A 158 -4.71 -3.50 -1.54
N MET A 159 -4.70 -4.71 -0.95
CA MET A 159 -5.92 -5.35 -0.45
C MET A 159 -6.59 -4.54 0.67
N LYS A 160 -5.82 -4.08 1.67
CA LYS A 160 -6.35 -3.19 2.72
C LYS A 160 -6.91 -1.87 2.17
N GLY A 161 -6.26 -1.30 1.16
CA GLY A 161 -6.74 -0.10 0.49
C GLY A 161 -8.05 -0.33 -0.27
N LEU A 162 -8.19 -1.49 -0.93
CA LEU A 162 -9.42 -1.89 -1.61
C LEU A 162 -10.55 -2.17 -0.61
N GLU A 163 -10.28 -2.89 0.47
CA GLU A 163 -11.22 -3.11 1.58
C GLU A 163 -11.69 -1.78 2.18
N HIS A 164 -10.77 -0.83 2.37
CA HIS A 164 -11.14 0.51 2.84
C HIS A 164 -12.10 1.22 1.89
N ALA A 165 -11.87 1.15 0.58
CA ALA A 165 -12.76 1.74 -0.41
C ALA A 165 -14.12 1.03 -0.48
N LEU A 166 -14.14 -0.30 -0.32
CA LEU A 166 -15.38 -1.08 -0.20
C LEU A 166 -16.22 -0.64 1.00
N SER A 167 -15.62 -0.52 2.19
CA SER A 167 -16.34 -0.04 3.38
C SER A 167 -16.91 1.37 3.18
N ASN A 168 -16.15 2.27 2.55
CA ASN A 168 -16.61 3.63 2.26
C ASN A 168 -17.82 3.63 1.32
N LEU A 169 -17.84 2.76 0.30
CA LEU A 169 -18.95 2.62 -0.65
C LEU A 169 -20.21 2.02 -0.01
N GLN A 170 -20.05 1.13 0.96
CA GLN A 170 -21.16 0.49 1.67
C GLN A 170 -21.80 1.40 2.73
N GLY A 171 -21.28 2.63 2.92
CA GLY A 171 -21.74 3.52 3.97
C GLY A 171 -21.35 3.05 5.37
N GLU A 172 -20.47 2.05 5.47
CA GLU A 172 -19.87 1.64 6.73
C GLU A 172 -18.83 2.70 7.11
N SER A 173 -19.21 3.61 8.01
CA SER A 173 -18.26 4.55 8.61
C SER A 173 -17.05 3.77 9.13
N PRO A 174 -15.82 4.13 8.75
CA PRO A 174 -14.68 3.30 9.08
C PRO A 174 -14.50 3.19 10.61
N GLN A 175 -14.65 1.98 11.16
CA GLN A 175 -14.46 1.71 12.59
C GLN A 175 -13.05 2.10 13.09
N TRP A 176 -12.07 2.26 12.19
CA TRP A 176 -10.71 2.72 12.53
C TRP A 176 -10.63 4.17 12.98
N LEU A 177 -11.65 4.99 12.70
CA LEU A 177 -11.73 6.35 13.26
C LEU A 177 -12.12 6.34 14.75
N HIS A 178 -12.67 5.24 15.29
CA HIS A 178 -13.38 5.29 16.57
C HIS A 178 -12.80 4.48 17.74
N ARG A 179 -11.68 3.75 17.61
CA ARG A 179 -11.13 3.01 18.77
C ARG A 179 -9.62 2.97 18.95
N ASP A 180 -8.82 2.79 17.90
CA ASP A 180 -7.41 2.43 18.11
C ASP A 180 -6.47 3.64 18.18
N ALA A 181 -6.67 4.66 17.33
CA ALA A 181 -5.88 5.89 17.39
C ALA A 181 -6.09 6.66 18.72
N VAL A 182 -7.32 6.69 19.23
CA VAL A 182 -7.65 7.36 20.50
C VAL A 182 -7.13 6.56 21.69
N LYS A 183 -7.20 5.23 21.68
CA LYS A 183 -6.64 4.39 22.76
C LYS A 183 -5.11 4.44 22.79
N GLU A 184 -4.46 4.41 21.62
CA GLU A 184 -3.00 4.45 21.56
C GLU A 184 -2.45 5.83 21.94
N ALA A 185 -3.11 6.92 21.50
CA ALA A 185 -2.77 8.28 21.91
C ALA A 185 -3.07 8.53 23.40
N SER A 186 -4.20 8.05 23.91
CA SER A 186 -4.56 8.15 25.34
C SER A 186 -3.61 7.34 26.23
N GLY A 187 -3.20 6.14 25.78
CA GLY A 187 -2.21 5.31 26.47
C GLY A 187 -0.83 5.96 26.52
N LYS A 188 -0.35 6.50 25.39
CA LYS A 188 0.92 7.25 25.34
C LYS A 188 0.89 8.52 26.19
N ALA A 189 -0.21 9.27 26.18
CA ALA A 189 -0.37 10.45 27.01
C ALA A 189 -0.39 10.13 28.52
N LYS A 190 -1.10 9.07 28.93
CA LYS A 190 -1.11 8.61 30.33
C LYS A 190 0.27 8.10 30.77
N GLY A 191 0.98 7.37 29.93
CA GLY A 191 2.34 6.91 30.21
C GLY A 191 3.33 8.07 30.38
N ALA A 192 3.27 9.07 29.50
CA ALA A 192 4.11 10.27 29.60
C ALA A 192 3.81 11.11 30.84
N ALA A 193 2.52 11.24 31.23
CA ALA A 193 2.13 11.96 32.43
C ALA A 193 2.61 11.26 33.72
N LEU A 194 2.53 9.92 33.77
CA LEU A 194 3.06 9.13 34.90
C LEU A 194 4.57 9.27 35.03
N ALA A 195 5.31 9.16 33.91
CA ALA A 195 6.76 9.33 33.90
C ALA A 195 7.18 10.75 34.34
N ALA A 196 6.50 11.79 33.86
CA ALA A 196 6.77 13.17 34.28
C ALA A 196 6.50 13.38 35.78
N THR A 197 5.47 12.75 36.33
CA THR A 197 5.11 12.83 37.75
C THR A 197 6.14 12.14 38.64
N GLU A 198 6.66 10.98 38.24
CA GLU A 198 7.74 10.30 38.96
C GLU A 198 9.05 11.09 38.90
N THR A 199 9.37 11.65 37.73
CA THR A 199 10.58 12.49 37.56
C THR A 199 10.52 13.74 38.45
N ALA A 200 9.36 14.39 38.54
CA ALA A 200 9.14 15.55 39.41
C ALA A 200 9.23 15.19 40.90
N LYS A 201 8.69 14.03 41.32
CA LYS A 201 8.83 13.54 42.70
C LYS A 201 10.28 13.25 43.08
N ASN A 202 11.06 12.66 42.17
CA ASN A 202 12.47 12.36 42.39
C ASN A 202 13.34 13.64 42.45
N LEU A 203 13.00 14.66 41.65
CA LEU A 203 13.66 15.96 41.72
C LEU A 203 13.31 16.72 43.01
N ALA A 204 12.07 16.61 43.49
CA ALA A 204 11.63 17.25 44.73
C ALA A 204 12.26 16.60 45.97
N SER A 205 12.44 15.28 46.00
CA SER A 205 13.14 14.58 47.09
C SER A 205 14.66 14.81 47.09
N ALA A 206 15.25 15.10 45.92
CA ALA A 206 16.65 15.51 45.82
C ALA A 206 16.90 16.96 46.28
N ALA A 207 15.87 17.81 46.32
CA ALA A 207 15.97 19.24 46.63
C ALA A 207 15.78 19.59 48.13
N THR A 208 15.54 18.62 49.02
CA THR A 208 15.45 18.89 50.47
C THR A 208 16.83 19.25 51.06
N PRO A 209 17.04 20.46 51.61
CA PRO A 209 18.32 20.86 52.19
C PRO A 209 18.59 20.13 53.51
N LYS A 210 19.79 19.53 53.65
CA LYS A 210 20.29 19.01 54.93
C LYS A 210 20.42 20.16 55.93
N LYS A 211 19.65 20.10 57.03
CA LYS A 211 19.82 20.99 58.19
C LYS A 211 21.26 20.90 58.69
N SER A 212 21.99 22.01 58.68
CA SER A 212 23.30 22.14 59.32
C SER A 212 23.15 22.02 60.83
N GLN A 213 23.81 21.04 61.44
CA GLN A 213 24.00 20.99 62.88
C GLN A 213 24.99 22.09 63.29
N GLN A 214 24.52 23.07 64.06
CA GLN A 214 25.38 24.01 64.77
C GLN A 214 25.96 23.29 66.00
N PHE A 215 27.28 23.31 66.12
CA PHE A 215 28.00 22.91 67.33
C PHE A 215 28.01 24.08 68.34
N VAL A 216 27.74 23.76 69.61
CA VAL A 216 28.13 24.54 70.79
C VAL A 216 29.05 23.66 71.62
#